data_AF-A0A964YJ69-F1
#
_entry.id   AF-A0A964YJ69-F1
#
_cell.length_a   1.000
_cell.length_b   1.000
_cell.length_c   1.000
_cell.angle_alpha   90.00
_cell.angle_beta   90.00
_cell.angle_gamma   90.00
#
_symmetry.space_group_name_H-M   'P 1'
#
loop_
_entity.id
_entity.type
_entity.pdbx_description
1 polymer ?
#
loop_
_entity_poly.entity_id
_entity_poly.type
_entity_poly.pdbx_seq_one_letter_code
_entity_poly.pdbx_strand_id
1 'polypeptide(L)'
;MYPNLYFFIKQVFGVEPFGFTKYLNSFGILVAIAFFVAAYFLRKELIRKEKLNLLSPYDETIIVGKPASFSDLLTNALFGFLVGYKILGIFLNKIEGNPQEYIFSSQGSITGGILLAAIFST
;
A
#
# COMPACT_ATOMS: atom_id res chain seq x y z
N MET A 1 16.33 -13.99 -8.78
CA MET A 1 15.47 -12.97 -8.14
C MET A 1 16.04 -12.69 -6.76
N TYR A 2 16.07 -11.43 -6.34
CA TYR A 2 16.47 -11.10 -4.97
C TYR A 2 15.33 -11.42 -4.01
N PRO A 3 15.61 -12.05 -2.85
CA PRO A 3 14.57 -12.42 -1.88
C PRO A 3 13.83 -11.19 -1.34
N ASN A 4 14.57 -10.12 -1.05
CA ASN A 4 14.05 -8.90 -0.47
C ASN A 4 14.85 -7.68 -0.96
N LEU A 5 14.30 -6.49 -0.72
CA LEU A 5 14.89 -5.22 -1.13
C LEU A 5 16.29 -5.03 -0.52
N TYR A 6 16.52 -5.58 0.68
CA TYR A 6 17.84 -5.57 1.31
C TYR A 6 18.93 -6.17 0.40
N PHE A 7 18.71 -7.37 -0.13
CA PHE A 7 19.69 -8.01 -1.01
C PHE A 7 19.84 -7.29 -2.35
N PHE A 8 18.75 -6.77 -2.90
CA PHE A 8 18.78 -5.99 -4.14
C PHE A 8 19.62 -4.71 -3.99
N ILE A 9 19.35 -3.91 -2.95
CA ILE A 9 20.07 -2.64 -2.74
C ILE A 9 21.54 -2.90 -2.41
N LYS A 10 21.83 -3.88 -1.54
CA LYS A 10 23.21 -4.22 -1.16
C LYS A 10 24.06 -4.59 -2.38
N GLN A 11 23.50 -5.32 -3.34
CA GLN A 11 24.24 -5.77 -4.51
C GLN A 11 24.33 -4.71 -5.64
N VAL A 12 23.30 -3.90 -5.84
CA VAL A 12 23.28 -2.88 -6.92
C VAL A 12 24.04 -1.61 -6.51
N PHE A 13 23.90 -1.18 -5.27
CA PHE A 13 24.42 0.11 -4.79
C PHE A 13 25.60 -0.03 -3.82
N GLY A 14 25.93 -1.25 -3.38
CA GLY A 14 27.07 -1.50 -2.48
C GLY A 14 26.91 -0.96 -1.05
N VAL A 15 25.74 -0.42 -0.71
CA VAL A 15 25.42 0.17 0.60
C VAL A 15 24.67 -0.83 1.47
N GLU A 16 24.89 -0.81 2.79
CA GLU A 16 24.12 -1.62 3.74
C GLU A 16 22.74 -0.97 4.00
N PRO A 17 21.64 -1.59 3.52
CA PRO A 17 20.32 -0.98 3.63
C PRO A 17 19.76 -1.13 5.04
N PHE A 18 18.84 -0.25 5.45
CA PHE A 18 18.16 -0.34 6.75
C PHE A 18 17.47 -1.69 6.95
N GLY A 19 17.48 -2.22 8.18
CA GLY A 19 16.95 -3.56 8.51
C GLY A 19 15.49 -3.78 8.09
N PHE A 20 14.67 -2.73 8.02
CA PHE A 20 13.29 -2.78 7.54
C PHE A 20 13.17 -3.26 6.08
N THR A 21 14.18 -3.03 5.24
CA THR A 21 14.18 -3.49 3.83
C THR A 21 14.22 -5.01 3.67
N LYS A 22 14.51 -5.76 4.75
CA LYS A 22 14.42 -7.23 4.77
C LYS A 22 12.97 -7.74 4.75
N TYR A 23 12.03 -6.93 5.23
CA TYR A 23 10.60 -7.25 5.29
C TYR A 23 9.88 -6.94 3.97
N LEU A 24 10.52 -6.17 3.09
CA LEU A 24 10.00 -5.81 1.77
C LEU A 24 10.51 -6.79 0.70
N ASN A 25 9.62 -7.62 0.20
CA ASN A 25 9.93 -8.55 -0.89
C ASN A 25 10.17 -7.81 -2.21
N SER A 26 11.22 -8.17 -2.95
CA SER A 26 11.55 -7.53 -4.23
C SER A 26 10.45 -7.70 -5.28
N PHE A 27 9.70 -8.82 -5.23
CA PHE A 27 8.55 -9.05 -6.09
C PHE A 27 7.51 -7.93 -5.97
N GLY A 28 7.06 -7.64 -4.74
CA GLY A 28 6.03 -6.62 -4.50
C GLY A 28 6.45 -5.23 -4.98
N ILE A 29 7.73 -4.90 -4.82
CA ILE A 29 8.28 -3.62 -5.28
C ILE A 29 8.27 -3.51 -6.80
N LEU A 30 8.72 -4.55 -7.50
CA LEU A 30 8.70 -4.56 -8.97
C LEU A 30 7.28 -4.49 -9.52
N VAL A 31 6.34 -5.19 -8.88
CA VAL A 31 4.91 -5.11 -9.22
C VAL A 31 4.38 -3.69 -9.01
N ALA A 32 4.66 -3.07 -7.87
CA ALA A 32 4.25 -1.69 -7.61
C ALA A 32 4.80 -0.72 -8.67
N ILE A 33 6.09 -0.81 -9.00
CA ILE A 33 6.71 0.01 -10.06
C ILE A 33 6.02 -0.22 -11.41
N ALA A 34 5.73 -1.47 -11.77
CA ALA A 34 5.03 -1.79 -13.02
C ALA A 34 3.64 -1.13 -13.09
N PHE A 35 2.86 -1.16 -12.00
CA PHE A 35 1.57 -0.48 -11.93
C PHE A 35 1.70 1.03 -12.07
N PHE A 36 2.66 1.66 -11.40
CA PHE A 36 2.89 3.11 -11.51
C PHE A 36 3.25 3.52 -12.95
N VAL A 37 4.18 2.79 -13.57
CA VAL A 37 4.61 3.05 -14.95
C VAL A 37 3.45 2.84 -15.93
N ALA A 38 2.70 1.74 -15.79
CA ALA A 38 1.53 1.47 -16.63
C ALA A 38 0.47 2.56 -16.48
N ALA A 39 0.14 2.98 -15.26
CA ALA A 39 -0.80 4.06 -15.00
C ALA A 39 -0.36 5.39 -15.62
N TYR A 40 0.94 5.72 -15.53
CA TYR A 40 1.49 6.92 -16.15
C TYR A 40 1.34 6.93 -17.67
N PHE A 41 1.71 5.83 -18.33
CA PHE A 41 1.58 5.71 -19.78
C PHE A 41 0.12 5.67 -20.22
N LEU A 42 -0.74 4.96 -19.49
CA LEU A 42 -2.18 4.91 -19.76
C LEU A 42 -2.79 6.31 -19.69
N ARG A 43 -2.49 7.08 -18.63
CA ARG A 43 -2.96 8.46 -18.51
C ARG A 43 -2.50 9.32 -19.68
N LYS A 44 -1.22 9.24 -20.06
CA LYS A 44 -0.69 9.98 -21.22
C LYS A 44 -1.40 9.61 -22.51
N GLU A 45 -1.69 8.33 -22.71
CA GLU A 45 -2.36 7.83 -23.90
C GLU A 45 -3.84 8.26 -23.95
N LEU A 46 -4.53 8.28 -22.82
CA LEU A 46 -5.89 8.81 -22.73
C LEU A 46 -5.93 10.30 -23.13
N ILE A 47 -5.03 11.11 -22.57
CA ILE A 47 -4.90 12.54 -22.94
C ILE A 47 -4.56 12.71 -24.43
N ARG A 48 -3.70 11.83 -24.98
CA ARG A 48 -3.35 11.86 -26.41
C ARG A 48 -4.58 11.55 -27.28
N LYS A 49 -5.39 10.55 -26.90
CA LYS A 49 -6.61 10.17 -27.60
C LYS A 49 -7.70 11.23 -27.50
N GLU A 50 -7.81 11.90 -26.36
CA GLU A 50 -8.70 13.06 -26.18
C GLU A 50 -8.34 14.19 -27.15
N LYS A 51 -7.05 14.55 -27.25
CA LYS A 51 -6.55 15.56 -28.21
C LYS A 51 -6.80 15.20 -29.67
N LEU A 52 -6.92 13.92 -29.97
CA LEU A 52 -7.26 13.41 -31.30
C LEU A 52 -8.77 13.33 -31.55
N ASN A 53 -9.59 13.81 -30.62
CA ASN A 53 -11.06 13.71 -30.64
C ASN A 53 -11.56 12.25 -30.70
N LEU A 54 -10.76 11.28 -30.22
CA LEU A 54 -11.16 9.87 -30.14
C LEU A 54 -11.84 9.52 -28.81
N LEU A 55 -11.68 10.37 -27.80
CA LEU A 55 -12.30 10.26 -26.48
C LEU A 55 -12.84 11.63 -26.10
N SER A 56 -14.07 11.68 -25.60
CA SER A 56 -14.66 12.91 -25.07
C SER A 56 -14.39 13.01 -23.58
N PRO A 57 -13.98 14.18 -23.06
CA PRO A 57 -13.94 14.40 -21.62
C PRO A 57 -15.35 14.33 -21.04
N TYR A 58 -15.45 13.83 -19.82
CA TYR A 58 -16.66 13.87 -19.02
C TYR A 58 -16.37 14.74 -17.80
N ASP A 59 -17.11 15.84 -17.66
CA ASP A 59 -16.99 16.72 -16.51
C ASP A 59 -17.72 16.09 -15.32
N GLU A 60 -16.96 15.69 -14.32
CA GLU A 60 -17.49 15.18 -13.06
C GLU A 60 -17.58 16.33 -12.03
N THR A 61 -18.79 16.58 -11.52
CA THR A 61 -19.00 17.57 -10.46
C THR A 61 -18.62 16.97 -9.11
N ILE A 62 -17.42 17.29 -8.63
CA ILE A 62 -16.94 16.87 -7.31
C ILE A 62 -17.48 17.83 -6.25
N ILE A 63 -18.29 17.32 -5.32
CA ILE A 63 -18.76 18.09 -4.16
C ILE A 63 -17.65 18.08 -3.10
N VAL A 64 -16.91 19.18 -3.01
CA VAL A 64 -15.82 19.34 -2.03
C VAL A 64 -16.39 19.72 -0.66
N GLY A 65 -15.99 19.03 0.41
CA GLY A 65 -16.38 19.36 1.79
C GLY A 65 -17.61 18.62 2.33
N LYS A 66 -18.15 17.63 1.61
CA LYS A 66 -19.14 16.71 2.18
C LYS A 66 -18.47 15.92 3.32
N PRO A 67 -19.06 15.83 4.53
CA PRO A 67 -18.53 14.96 5.56
C PRO A 67 -18.48 13.53 5.04
N ALA A 68 -17.46 12.77 5.46
CA ALA A 68 -17.34 11.36 5.12
C ALA A 68 -18.66 10.65 5.45
N SER A 69 -19.17 9.85 4.51
CA SER A 69 -20.36 9.06 4.77
C SER A 69 -20.07 8.08 5.91
N PHE A 70 -21.10 7.67 6.65
CA PHE A 70 -20.96 6.61 7.65
C PHE A 70 -20.36 5.33 7.04
N SER A 71 -20.70 5.02 5.77
CA SER A 71 -20.10 3.93 5.00
C SER A 71 -18.60 4.09 4.81
N ASP A 72 -18.14 5.31 4.55
CA ASP A 72 -16.73 5.62 4.26
C ASP A 72 -15.92 5.50 5.54
N LEU A 73 -16.44 6.08 6.64
CA LEU A 73 -15.85 5.97 7.97
C LEU A 73 -15.76 4.51 8.43
N LEU A 74 -16.82 3.72 8.26
CA LEU A 74 -16.84 2.31 8.64
C LEU A 74 -15.85 1.49 7.81
N THR A 75 -15.80 1.73 6.49
CA THR A 75 -14.90 0.99 5.59
C THR A 75 -13.44 1.34 5.87
N ASN A 76 -13.15 2.62 6.10
CA ASN A 76 -11.81 3.06 6.48
C ASN A 76 -11.41 2.56 7.87
N ALA A 77 -12.33 2.53 8.83
CA ALA A 77 -12.10 1.96 10.16
C ALA A 77 -11.77 0.46 10.08
N LEU A 78 -12.52 -0.31 9.30
CA LEU A 78 -12.28 -1.74 9.08
C LEU A 78 -10.95 -1.97 8.36
N PHE A 79 -10.65 -1.18 7.33
CA PHE A 79 -9.39 -1.26 6.63
C PHE A 79 -8.20 -0.93 7.57
N GLY A 80 -8.31 0.17 8.32
CA GLY A 80 -7.33 0.55 9.33
C GLY A 80 -7.16 -0.52 10.40
N PHE A 81 -8.25 -1.16 10.85
CA PHE A 81 -8.20 -2.27 11.79
C PHE A 81 -7.44 -3.47 11.22
N LEU A 82 -7.74 -3.90 10.00
CA LEU A 82 -7.08 -5.04 9.36
C LEU A 82 -5.59 -4.78 9.13
N VAL A 83 -5.26 -3.58 8.64
CA VAL A 83 -3.88 -3.16 8.41
C VAL A 83 -3.12 -3.05 9.73
N GLY A 84 -3.70 -2.46 10.77
CA GLY A 84 -3.09 -2.34 12.09
C GLY A 84 -2.94 -3.68 12.80
N TYR A 85 -3.96 -4.53 12.72
CA TYR A 85 -3.95 -5.86 13.33
C TYR A 85 -2.78 -6.69 12.83
N LYS A 86 -2.44 -6.57 11.53
CA LYS A 86 -1.34 -7.28 10.90
C LYS A 86 -0.02 -6.51 10.97
N ILE A 87 0.05 -5.35 10.31
CA ILE A 87 1.30 -4.62 10.10
C ILE A 87 1.85 -4.08 11.41
N LEU A 88 1.04 -3.41 12.24
CA LEU A 88 1.51 -2.97 13.56
C LEU A 88 1.74 -4.16 14.51
N GLY A 89 0.96 -5.24 14.35
CA GLY A 89 1.19 -6.49 15.08
C GLY A 89 2.58 -7.09 14.87
N ILE A 90 3.19 -6.92 13.69
CA ILE A 90 4.56 -7.37 13.41
C ILE A 90 5.58 -6.67 14.30
N PHE A 91 5.43 -5.35 14.47
CA PHE A 91 6.35 -4.54 15.27
C PHE A 91 6.10 -4.68 16.76
N LEU A 92 4.83 -4.73 17.18
CA LEU A 92 4.44 -4.76 18.59
C LEU A 92 4.70 -6.13 19.24
N ASN A 93 4.45 -7.22 18.52
CA ASN A 93 4.62 -8.57 19.07
C ASN A 93 6.05 -9.11 18.93
N LYS A 94 7.00 -8.30 18.44
CA LYS A 94 8.43 -8.67 18.24
C LYS A 94 8.60 -10.09 17.69
N ILE A 95 7.97 -10.36 16.55
CA ILE A 95 7.93 -11.72 15.99
C ILE A 95 9.36 -12.19 15.68
N GLU A 96 9.72 -13.32 16.29
CA GLU A 96 10.90 -14.09 15.92
C GLU A 96 10.47 -15.10 14.84
N GLY A 97 10.62 -14.77 13.56
CA GLY A 97 10.20 -15.64 12.45
C GLY A 97 10.06 -14.93 11.11
N ASN A 98 9.55 -15.66 10.10
CA ASN A 98 9.31 -15.12 8.77
C ASN A 98 8.07 -14.19 8.78
N PRO A 99 8.21 -12.89 8.47
CA PRO A 99 7.10 -11.93 8.46
C PRO A 99 5.95 -12.34 7.52
N GLN A 100 6.27 -13.08 6.45
CA GLN A 100 5.28 -13.57 5.50
C GLN A 100 4.34 -14.58 6.14
N GLU A 101 4.86 -15.51 6.94
CA GLU A 101 4.04 -16.50 7.66
C GLU A 101 3.09 -15.82 8.65
N TYR A 102 3.56 -14.76 9.32
CA TYR A 102 2.71 -14.00 10.24
C TYR A 102 1.55 -13.29 9.52
N ILE A 103 1.81 -12.68 8.36
CA ILE A 103 0.77 -12.03 7.56
C ILE A 103 -0.33 -13.04 7.19
N PHE A 104 0.05 -14.25 6.78
CA PHE A 104 -0.89 -15.32 6.42
C PHE A 104 -1.47 -16.10 7.62
N SER A 105 -0.94 -15.95 8.82
CA SER A 105 -1.46 -16.61 10.04
C SER A 105 -2.76 -15.95 10.54
N SER A 106 -3.41 -16.53 11.55
CA SER A 106 -4.50 -15.84 12.27
C SER A 106 -3.99 -14.88 13.37
N GLN A 107 -2.68 -14.84 13.62
CA GLN A 107 -2.07 -14.01 14.66
C GLN A 107 -2.07 -12.53 14.25
N GLY A 108 -2.18 -11.65 15.24
CA GLY A 108 -2.20 -10.20 15.05
C GLY A 108 -2.16 -9.47 16.39
N SER A 109 -2.24 -8.14 16.35
CA SER A 109 -2.33 -7.29 17.53
C SER A 109 -3.64 -6.52 17.53
N ILE A 110 -4.52 -6.82 18.48
CA ILE A 110 -5.79 -6.10 18.65
C ILE A 110 -5.52 -4.62 18.96
N THR A 111 -4.48 -4.32 19.74
CA THR A 111 -4.08 -2.94 20.07
C THR A 111 -3.59 -2.18 18.84
N GLY A 112 -2.80 -2.82 17.98
CA GLY A 112 -2.37 -2.26 16.69
C GLY A 112 -3.56 -2.00 15.74
N GLY A 113 -4.53 -2.92 15.71
CA GLY A 113 -5.76 -2.77 14.92
C GLY A 113 -6.59 -1.57 15.38
N ILE A 114 -6.86 -1.45 16.68
CA ILE A 114 -7.66 -0.34 17.24
C ILE A 114 -6.99 1.02 16.98
N LEU A 115 -5.66 1.11 17.14
CA LEU A 115 -4.91 2.34 16.89
C LEU A 115 -5.06 2.83 15.45
N LEU A 116 -4.82 1.95 14.46
CA LEU A 116 -4.97 2.37 13.06
C LEU A 116 -6.43 2.55 12.64
N ALA A 117 -7.37 1.79 13.20
CA ALA A 117 -8.79 2.01 12.96
C ALA A 117 -9.20 3.43 13.36
N ALA A 118 -8.78 3.90 14.54
CA ALA A 118 -9.09 5.23 15.04
C ALA A 118 -8.45 6.36 14.20
N ILE A 119 -7.26 6.14 13.64
CA ILE A 119 -6.59 7.11 12.77
C ILE A 119 -7.26 7.17 11.38
N PHE A 120 -7.74 6.03 10.87
CA PHE A 120 -8.36 5.97 9.54
C PHE A 120 -9.86 6.31 9.56
N SER A 121 -10.51 6.26 10.73
CA SER A 121 -11.94 6.59 10.89
C SER A 121 -12.22 8.06 11.19
N THR A 122 -11.27 8.95 10.93
CA THR A 122 -11.39 10.41 11.05
C THR A 122 -11.21 11.06 9.70
#